data_AF-A0A4Q1IBA8-F1
#
_entry.id   AF-A0A4Q1IBA8-F1
#
_cell.length_a   1.000
_cell.length_b   1.000
_cell.length_c   1.000
_cell.angle_alpha   90.00
_cell.angle_beta   90.00
_cell.angle_gamma   90.00
#
_symmetry.space_group_name_H-M   'P 1'
#
loop_
_entity.id
_entity.type
_entity.pdbx_description
1 polymer ?
#
loop_
_entity_poly.entity_id
_entity_poly.type
_entity_poly.pdbx_seq_one_letter_code
_entity_poly.pdbx_strand_id
1 'polypeptide(L)'
;MNYGYIILRAAVARAIAGSGLLSTLGIHHHNKYNAFCLADDIMEPYRPLVDAKVIEIIQTYNEQDLTTPIKAELLQVLTQTVYFEDAKSPLMVALTKTTNSLQQCYTGVSRKLIYPKLWN
;
A
#
# COMPACT_ATOMS: atom_id res chain seq x y z
N MET A 1 8.77 1.57 -12.11
CA MET A 1 8.55 2.08 -10.74
C MET A 1 7.18 2.75 -10.56
N ASN A 2 6.88 3.87 -11.23
CA ASN A 2 5.62 4.63 -11.04
C ASN A 2 4.32 3.79 -11.15
N TYR A 3 4.25 2.85 -12.09
CA TYR A 3 3.07 1.99 -12.25
C TYR A 3 2.80 1.12 -11.02
N GLY A 4 3.86 0.56 -10.40
CA GLY A 4 3.72 -0.23 -9.17
C GLY A 4 3.25 0.63 -7.99
N TYR A 5 3.74 1.87 -7.88
CA TYR A 5 3.23 2.81 -6.88
C TYR A 5 1.77 3.21 -7.12
N ILE A 6 1.34 3.33 -8.39
CA ILE A 6 -0.07 3.57 -8.71
C ILE A 6 -0.94 2.39 -8.24
N ILE A 7 -0.49 1.14 -8.46
CA ILE A 7 -1.17 -0.07 -7.96
C ILE A 7 -1.29 -0.02 -6.43
N LEU A 8 -0.18 0.23 -5.74
CA LEU A 8 -0.15 0.29 -4.28
C LEU A 8 -1.06 1.41 -3.75
N ARG A 9 -0.99 2.61 -4.33
CA ARG A 9 -1.83 3.75 -3.96
C ARG A 9 -3.31 3.44 -4.13
N ALA A 10 -3.69 2.80 -5.25
CA ALA A 10 -5.07 2.41 -5.50
C ALA A 10 -5.56 1.39 -4.44
N ALA A 11 -4.73 0.42 -4.08
CA ALA A 11 -5.03 -0.56 -3.04
C ALA A 11 -5.20 0.10 -1.66
N VAL A 12 -4.33 1.06 -1.31
CA VAL A 12 -4.43 1.83 -0.06
C VAL A 12 -5.67 2.71 -0.06
N ALA A 13 -5.96 3.44 -1.14
CA ALA A 13 -7.15 4.26 -1.25
C ALA A 13 -8.45 3.44 -1.11
N ARG A 14 -8.47 2.22 -1.69
CA ARG A 14 -9.57 1.27 -1.49
C ARG A 14 -9.71 0.87 -0.01
N ALA A 15 -8.61 0.58 0.67
CA ALA A 15 -8.64 0.22 2.10
C ALA A 15 -9.11 1.39 2.98
N ILE A 16 -8.65 2.61 2.70
CA ILE A 16 -9.09 3.85 3.35
C ILE A 16 -10.60 4.01 3.22
N ALA A 17 -11.14 3.91 2.00
CA ALA A 17 -12.57 4.01 1.75
C ALA A 17 -13.35 2.90 2.48
N GLY A 18 -12.84 1.67 2.48
CA GLY A 18 -13.44 0.54 3.21
C GLY A 18 -13.45 0.71 4.74
N SER A 19 -12.52 1.49 5.28
CA SER A 19 -12.46 1.87 6.71
C SER A 19 -13.31 3.11 7.04
N GLY A 20 -14.03 3.68 6.06
CA GLY A 20 -14.86 4.87 6.25
C GLY A 20 -14.08 6.19 6.34
N LEU A 21 -12.84 6.22 5.84
CA LEU A 21 -11.97 7.39 5.84
C LEU A 21 -11.99 8.11 4.48
N LEU A 22 -11.65 9.41 4.49
CA LEU A 22 -11.54 10.22 3.28
C LEU A 22 -10.09 10.27 2.79
N SER A 23 -9.84 9.83 1.55
CA SER A 23 -8.50 9.82 0.94
C SER A 23 -7.89 11.21 0.72
N THR A 24 -8.71 12.27 0.71
CA THR A 24 -8.28 13.66 0.52
C THR A 24 -7.61 14.26 1.76
N LEU A 25 -7.89 13.72 2.96
CA LEU A 25 -7.42 14.27 4.23
C LEU A 25 -6.10 13.59 4.65
N GLY A 26 -5.00 14.05 4.07
CA GLY A 26 -3.66 13.58 4.45
C GLY A 26 -3.27 13.97 5.88
N ILE A 27 -2.39 13.18 6.48
CA ILE A 27 -1.72 13.44 7.76
C ILE A 27 -0.64 14.51 7.56
N HIS A 28 0.13 14.38 6.47
CA HIS A 28 1.20 15.31 6.12
C HIS A 28 0.97 15.93 4.75
N HIS A 29 0.55 15.13 3.77
CA HIS A 29 0.27 15.66 2.45
C HIS A 29 -0.99 16.53 2.46
N HIS A 30 -0.84 17.78 2.03
CA HIS A 30 -1.96 18.72 1.88
C HIS A 30 -1.91 19.35 0.49
N ASN A 31 -2.76 18.87 -0.41
CA ASN A 31 -2.91 19.46 -1.74
C ASN A 31 -4.38 19.39 -2.16
N LYS A 32 -5.00 20.57 -2.37
CA LYS A 32 -6.41 20.70 -2.76
C LYS A 32 -6.74 20.00 -4.09
N TYR A 33 -5.75 19.75 -4.93
CA TYR A 33 -5.92 19.08 -6.22
C TYR A 33 -5.56 17.58 -6.18
N ASN A 34 -5.03 17.08 -5.06
CA ASN A 34 -4.71 15.67 -4.89
C ASN A 34 -5.78 14.96 -4.06
N ALA A 35 -6.60 14.15 -4.73
CA ALA A 35 -7.67 13.38 -4.11
C ALA A 35 -7.20 12.18 -3.24
N PHE A 36 -5.88 11.95 -3.16
CA PHE A 36 -5.28 10.76 -2.56
C PHE A 36 -4.20 11.06 -1.52
N CYS A 37 -4.16 12.27 -0.96
CA CYS A 37 -3.15 12.68 0.02
C CYS A 37 -2.96 11.67 1.17
N LEU A 38 -4.06 11.15 1.75
CA LEU A 38 -3.96 10.15 2.82
C LEU A 38 -3.45 8.80 2.31
N ALA A 39 -3.78 8.44 1.07
CA ALA A 39 -3.26 7.21 0.48
C ALA A 39 -1.75 7.32 0.23
N ASP A 40 -1.28 8.49 -0.20
CA ASP A 40 0.15 8.79 -0.35
C ASP A 40 0.87 8.70 1.01
N ASP A 41 0.30 9.24 2.09
CA ASP A 41 0.86 9.11 3.44
C ASP A 41 0.94 7.64 3.90
N ILE A 42 -0.14 6.88 3.72
CA ILE A 42 -0.27 5.52 4.26
C ILE A 42 0.51 4.49 3.44
N MET A 43 0.75 4.75 2.14
CA MET A 43 1.50 3.84 1.29
C MET A 43 3.01 3.87 1.52
N GLU A 44 3.56 4.94 2.13
CA GLU A 44 5.02 5.11 2.29
C GLU A 44 5.72 3.89 2.91
N PRO A 45 5.24 3.30 4.03
CA PRO A 45 5.88 2.12 4.62
C PRO A 45 5.81 0.85 3.75
N TYR A 46 4.96 0.83 2.72
CA TYR A 46 4.76 -0.32 1.83
C TYR A 46 5.52 -0.21 0.50
N ARG A 47 6.07 0.97 0.19
CA ARG A 47 6.86 1.19 -1.05
C ARG A 47 7.97 0.17 -1.27
N PRO A 48 8.71 -0.30 -0.24
CA PRO A 48 9.76 -1.28 -0.44
C PRO A 48 9.29 -2.61 -1.06
N LEU A 49 8.01 -2.99 -0.89
CA LEU A 49 7.46 -4.18 -1.55
C LEU A 49 7.38 -4.01 -3.08
N VAL A 50 7.01 -2.80 -3.53
CA VAL A 50 6.99 -2.46 -4.95
C VAL A 50 8.42 -2.40 -5.48
N ASP A 51 9.33 -1.77 -4.74
CA ASP A 51 10.73 -1.63 -5.15
C ASP A 51 11.39 -3.00 -5.34
N ALA A 52 11.19 -3.91 -4.38
CA ALA A 52 11.69 -5.28 -4.46
C ALA A 52 11.12 -6.04 -5.67
N LYS A 53 9.80 -5.93 -5.93
CA LYS A 53 9.19 -6.58 -7.10
C LYS A 53 9.69 -6.00 -8.42
N VAL A 54 9.95 -4.69 -8.47
CA VAL A 54 10.54 -4.06 -9.68
C VAL A 54 11.95 -4.59 -9.93
N ILE A 55 12.76 -4.79 -8.89
CA ILE A 55 14.10 -5.38 -9.03
C ILE A 55 14.01 -6.81 -9.58
N GLU A 56 13.11 -7.62 -9.02
CA GLU A 56 12.86 -9.00 -9.48
C GLU A 56 12.46 -9.05 -10.97
N ILE A 57 11.56 -8.17 -11.39
CA ILE A 57 11.12 -8.07 -12.79
C ILE A 57 12.28 -7.69 -13.70
N ILE A 58 13.11 -6.70 -13.31
CA ILE A 58 14.26 -6.26 -14.12
C ILE A 58 15.30 -7.39 -14.27
N GLN A 59 15.40 -8.28 -13.29
CA GLN A 59 16.28 -9.45 -13.37
C GLN A 59 15.69 -10.59 -14.21
N THR A 60 14.36 -10.62 -14.38
CA THR A 60 13.63 -11.70 -15.03
C THR A 60 13.33 -11.42 -16.50
N TYR A 61 13.06 -10.15 -16.85
CA TYR A 61 12.72 -9.72 -18.19
C TYR A 61 13.85 -8.91 -18.82
N ASN A 62 14.15 -9.19 -20.09
CA ASN A 62 15.07 -8.37 -20.87
C ASN A 62 14.36 -7.15 -21.49
N GLU A 63 13.02 -7.16 -21.57
CA GLU A 63 12.22 -6.05 -22.04
C GLU A 63 12.33 -4.84 -21.11
N GLN A 64 12.61 -3.68 -21.69
CA GLN A 64 12.61 -2.39 -20.96
C GLN A 64 11.23 -1.74 -20.93
N ASP A 65 10.33 -2.15 -21.82
CA ASP A 65 8.98 -1.62 -21.92
C ASP A 65 8.03 -2.26 -20.92
N LEU A 66 7.04 -1.49 -20.46
CA LEU A 66 6.00 -1.97 -19.56
C LEU A 66 4.94 -2.79 -20.33
N THR A 67 5.27 -4.05 -20.60
CA THR A 67 4.41 -5.01 -21.32
C THR A 67 3.25 -5.53 -20.45
N THR A 68 2.24 -6.15 -21.07
CA THR A 68 1.10 -6.76 -20.35
C THR A 68 1.55 -7.83 -19.33
N PRO A 69 2.47 -8.76 -19.66
CA PRO A 69 3.01 -9.70 -18.67
C PRO A 69 3.67 -8.99 -17.48
N ILE A 70 4.50 -7.98 -17.70
CA ILE A 70 5.16 -7.23 -16.63
C ILE A 70 4.14 -6.50 -15.74
N LYS A 71 3.08 -5.93 -16.32
CA LYS A 71 1.98 -5.32 -15.55
C LYS A 71 1.25 -6.36 -14.69
N ALA A 72 1.01 -7.55 -15.22
CA ALA A 72 0.39 -8.64 -14.48
C ALA A 72 1.27 -9.11 -13.31
N GLU A 73 2.58 -9.13 -13.50
CA GLU A 73 3.52 -9.49 -12.44
C GLU A 73 3.61 -8.41 -11.35
N LEU A 74 3.59 -7.12 -11.71
CA LEU A 74 3.51 -6.03 -10.73
C LEU A 74 2.24 -6.10 -9.87
N LEU A 75 1.12 -6.60 -10.40
CA LEU A 75 -0.11 -6.78 -9.60
C LEU A 75 0.08 -7.80 -8.47
N GLN A 76 1.03 -8.73 -8.59
CA GLN A 76 1.31 -9.74 -7.56
C GLN A 76 1.87 -9.14 -6.27
N VAL A 77 2.34 -7.88 -6.27
CA VAL A 77 2.67 -7.14 -5.03
C VAL A 77 1.50 -7.16 -4.05
N LEU A 78 0.26 -7.09 -4.55
CA LEU A 78 -0.95 -7.07 -3.74
C LEU A 78 -1.21 -8.38 -2.98
N THR A 79 -0.64 -9.49 -3.46
CA THR A 79 -0.74 -10.80 -2.82
C THR A 79 0.51 -11.19 -2.04
N GLN A 80 1.53 -10.32 -2.00
CA GLN A 80 2.73 -10.54 -1.21
C GLN A 80 2.36 -10.73 0.27
N THR A 81 2.97 -11.74 0.91
CA THR A 81 2.74 -12.01 2.32
C THR A 81 3.47 -10.99 3.19
N VAL A 82 2.76 -10.43 4.17
CA VAL A 82 3.29 -9.53 5.21
C VAL A 82 2.89 -10.03 6.60
N TYR A 83 3.59 -9.57 7.63
CA TYR A 83 3.61 -10.22 8.95
C TYR A 83 3.20 -9.26 10.07
N PHE A 84 2.13 -9.59 10.78
CA PHE A 84 1.82 -9.04 12.09
C PHE A 84 2.32 -10.00 13.18
N GLU A 85 2.38 -9.57 14.43
CA GLU A 85 2.90 -10.36 15.55
C GLU A 85 2.30 -11.77 15.63
N ASP A 86 0.97 -11.90 15.49
CA ASP A 86 0.27 -13.19 15.64
C ASP A 86 -0.22 -13.81 14.32
N ALA A 87 -0.01 -13.15 13.18
CA ALA A 87 -0.60 -13.58 11.92
C ALA A 87 0.14 -13.05 10.69
N LYS A 88 0.10 -13.81 9.60
CA LYS A 88 0.52 -13.37 8.27
C LYS A 88 -0.67 -13.27 7.33
N SER A 89 -0.62 -12.34 6.39
CA SER A 89 -1.68 -12.17 5.40
C SER A 89 -1.15 -11.61 4.09
N PRO A 90 -1.89 -11.72 2.98
CA PRO A 90 -1.63 -10.94 1.78
C PRO A 90 -1.66 -9.43 2.09
N LEU A 91 -0.86 -8.65 1.35
CA LEU A 91 -0.77 -7.19 1.50
C LEU A 91 -2.15 -6.53 1.48
N MET A 92 -3.02 -6.92 0.54
CA MET A 92 -4.38 -6.36 0.43
C MET A 92 -5.22 -6.47 1.70
N VAL A 93 -5.03 -7.52 2.50
CA VAL A 93 -5.71 -7.72 3.78
C VAL A 93 -5.06 -6.88 4.87
N ALA A 94 -3.72 -6.83 4.88
CA ALA A 94 -2.95 -6.03 5.83
C ALA A 94 -3.21 -4.52 5.71
N LEU A 95 -3.45 -4.03 4.49
CA LEU A 95 -3.82 -2.64 4.24
C LEU A 95 -5.13 -2.29 4.97
N THR A 96 -6.15 -3.14 4.90
CA THR A 96 -7.41 -2.92 5.65
C THR A 96 -7.19 -2.91 7.16
N LYS A 97 -6.34 -3.80 7.69
CA LYS A 97 -5.99 -3.79 9.12
C LYS A 97 -5.31 -2.48 9.53
N THR A 98 -4.42 -1.98 8.69
CA THR A 98 -3.72 -0.69 8.89
C THR A 98 -4.71 0.47 8.90
N THR A 99 -5.55 0.60 7.88
CA THR A 99 -6.50 1.71 7.76
C THR A 99 -7.60 1.66 8.83
N ASN A 100 -8.00 0.47 9.29
CA ASN A 100 -8.88 0.33 10.46
C ASN A 100 -8.21 0.83 11.74
N SER A 101 -6.93 0.51 11.96
CA SER A 101 -6.20 1.03 13.13
C SER A 101 -6.00 2.55 13.06
N LEU A 102 -5.85 3.11 11.86
CA LEU A 102 -5.85 4.57 11.66
C LEU A 102 -7.20 5.19 12.03
N GLN A 103 -8.31 4.58 11.59
CA GLN A 103 -9.65 5.05 11.94
C GLN A 103 -9.88 5.02 13.46
N GLN A 104 -9.37 3.99 14.15
CA GLN A 104 -9.39 3.93 15.62
C GLN A 104 -8.55 5.04 16.26
N CYS A 105 -7.45 5.46 15.63
CA CYS A 105 -6.67 6.60 16.09
C CYS A 105 -7.44 7.92 15.95
N TYR A 106 -8.09 8.15 14.80
CA TYR A 106 -8.89 9.37 14.58
C TYR A 106 -10.12 9.46 15.48
N THR A 107 -10.68 8.33 15.88
CA THR A 107 -11.82 8.28 16.83
C THR A 107 -11.39 8.27 18.31
N GLY A 108 -10.08 8.26 18.60
CA GLY A 108 -9.55 8.27 19.96
C GLY A 108 -9.61 6.92 20.70
N VAL A 109 -10.01 5.84 20.02
CA VAL A 109 -10.06 4.47 20.59
C VAL A 109 -8.67 3.90 20.80
N SER A 110 -7.72 4.24 19.92
CA SER A 110 -6.32 3.84 20.00
C SER A 110 -5.42 5.05 19.82
N ARG A 111 -4.16 4.95 20.24
CA ARG A 111 -3.09 5.91 19.92
C ARG A 111 -1.97 5.31 19.07
N LYS A 112 -2.13 4.06 18.63
CA LYS A 112 -1.13 3.30 17.89
C LYS A 112 -1.68 2.91 16.52
N LEU A 113 -1.02 3.43 15.49
CA LEU A 113 -1.18 2.98 14.11
C LEU A 113 -0.42 1.67 13.92
N ILE A 114 -1.07 0.66 13.34
CA ILE A 114 -0.53 -0.69 13.22
C ILE A 114 -0.08 -0.92 11.78
N TYR A 115 1.20 -1.23 11.60
CA TYR A 115 1.78 -1.71 10.34
C TYR A 115 2.34 -3.13 10.50
N PRO A 116 2.32 -3.94 9.44
CA PRO A 116 3.01 -5.22 9.43
C PRO A 116 4.53 -5.02 9.23
N LYS A 117 5.31 -6.03 9.62
CA LYS A 117 6.64 -6.23 9.05
C LYS A 117 6.50 -6.72 7.61
N LEU A 118 7.31 -6.17 6.71
CA LEU A 118 7.29 -6.53 5.29
C LEU A 118 7.91 -7.91 5.03
N TRP A 119 8.86 -8.30 5.87
CA TRP A 119 9.58 -9.58 5.84
C TRP A 119 9.70 -10.13 7.26
N ASN A 120 9.95 -11.44 7.37
CA ASN A 120 10.17 -12.12 8.64
C ASN A 120 11.62 -11.99 9.10
#